data_AF-A0A2E5XH59-F1
#
_entry.id   AF-A0A2E5XH59-F1
#
_cell.length_a   1.000
_cell.length_b   1.000
_cell.length_c   1.000
_cell.angle_alpha   90.00
_cell.angle_beta   90.00
_cell.angle_gamma   90.00
#
_symmetry.space_group_name_H-M   'P 1'
#
loop_
_entity.id
_entity.type
_entity.pdbx_description
1 polymer ?
#
loop_
_entity_poly.entity_id
_entity_poly.type
_entity_poly.pdbx_seq_one_letter_code
_entity_poly.pdbx_strand_id
1 'polypeptide(L)' 'MTRAQNDGMGATVTRLAREFGAAQVKMQEVFDVAVKAVSPGQWIWHGVHPLPQGHELIARQGLEEVSGRWKEG' A
#
# COMPACT_ATOMS: atom_id res chain seq x y z
N MET A 1 -4.83 -5.73 14.39
CA MET A 1 -5.74 -5.95 13.24
C MET A 1 -5.37 -7.26 12.58
N THR A 2 -6.34 -8.09 12.22
CA THR A 2 -6.09 -9.33 11.48
C THR A 2 -5.98 -9.06 9.98
N ARG A 3 -5.45 -10.03 9.22
CA ARG A 3 -5.43 -9.97 7.75
C ARG A 3 -6.82 -9.75 7.17
N ALA A 4 -7.81 -10.53 7.63
CA ALA A 4 -9.19 -10.41 7.16
C ALA A 4 -9.81 -9.02 7.45
N GLN A 5 -9.51 -8.43 8.61
CA GLN A 5 -9.94 -7.06 8.91
C GLN A 5 -9.29 -6.06 7.96
N ASN A 6 -8.00 -6.21 7.67
CA ASN A 6 -7.28 -5.32 6.76
C ASN A 6 -7.81 -5.43 5.32
N ASP A 7 -8.06 -6.64 4.84
CA ASP A 7 -8.63 -6.88 3.51
C ASP A 7 -10.05 -6.28 3.38
N GLY A 8 -10.88 -6.42 4.43
CA GLY A 8 -12.21 -5.79 4.47
C GLY A 8 -12.16 -4.26 4.42
N MET A 9 -11.21 -3.64 5.14
CA MET A 9 -10.97 -2.20 5.03
C MET A 9 -10.46 -1.81 3.64
N GLY A 10 -9.54 -2.59 3.07
CA GLY A 10 -9.02 -2.38 1.71
C GLY A 10 -10.12 -2.41 0.64
N ALA A 11 -11.07 -3.35 0.75
CA ALA A 11 -12.24 -3.40 -0.12
C ALA A 11 -13.13 -2.15 0.03
N THR A 12 -13.32 -1.67 1.26
CA THR A 12 -14.07 -0.43 1.53
C THR A 12 -13.38 0.79 0.91
N VAL A 13 -12.05 0.92 1.08
CA VAL A 13 -11.26 2.00 0.48
C VAL A 13 -11.34 1.93 -1.05
N THR A 14 -11.29 0.73 -1.64
CA THR A 14 -11.43 0.55 -3.09
C THR A 14 -12.77 1.06 -3.61
N ARG A 15 -13.86 0.76 -2.90
CA ARG A 15 -15.18 1.27 -3.24
C ARG A 15 -15.21 2.81 -3.20
N LEU A 16 -14.70 3.40 -2.13
CA LEU A 16 -14.68 4.87 -1.96
C LEU A 16 -13.79 5.55 -2.99
N ALA A 17 -12.60 5.01 -3.28
CA ALA A 17 -11.71 5.59 -4.30
C ALA A 17 -12.37 5.64 -5.67
N ARG A 18 -13.12 4.59 -6.04
CA ARG A 18 -13.92 4.57 -7.27
C ARG A 18 -15.06 5.60 -7.22
N GLU A 19 -15.79 5.65 -6.11
CA GLU A 19 -16.93 6.56 -5.90
C GLU A 19 -16.55 8.04 -6.05
N PHE A 20 -15.40 8.43 -5.50
CA PHE A 20 -14.94 9.82 -5.49
C PHE A 20 -13.87 10.14 -6.54
N GLY A 21 -13.55 9.20 -7.43
CA GLY A 21 -12.51 9.41 -8.44
C GLY A 21 -11.12 9.67 -7.85
N ALA A 22 -10.82 9.13 -6.67
CA ALA A 22 -9.54 9.31 -5.99
C ALA A 22 -8.47 8.32 -6.47
N ALA A 23 -7.20 8.72 -6.32
CA ALA A 23 -6.05 7.83 -6.44
C ALA A 23 -6.05 6.81 -5.29
N GLN A 24 -5.63 5.57 -5.56
CA GLN A 24 -5.58 4.53 -4.54
C GLN A 24 -4.32 3.68 -4.68
N VAL A 25 -3.51 3.67 -3.63
CA VAL A 25 -2.42 2.70 -3.49
C VAL A 25 -2.90 1.49 -2.69
N LYS A 26 -2.82 0.30 -3.28
CA LYS A 26 -3.21 -0.95 -2.62
C LYS A 26 -2.07 -1.52 -1.78
N MET A 27 -1.80 -0.86 -0.65
CA MET A 27 -0.59 -1.11 0.14
C MET A 27 -0.42 -2.55 0.64
N GLN A 28 -1.51 -3.25 0.95
CA GLN A 28 -1.42 -4.67 1.34
C GLN A 28 -0.87 -5.54 0.20
N GLU A 29 -1.29 -5.31 -1.04
CA GLU A 29 -0.78 -6.03 -2.22
C GLU A 29 0.70 -5.71 -2.47
N VAL A 30 1.10 -4.45 -2.29
CA VAL A 30 2.50 -4.00 -2.38
C VAL A 30 3.38 -4.77 -1.40
N PHE A 31 3.00 -4.84 -0.12
CA PHE A 31 3.79 -5.57 0.87
C PHE A 31 3.71 -7.09 0.69
N ASP A 32 2.58 -7.65 0.25
CA ASP A 32 2.46 -9.07 -0.10
C ASP A 32 3.46 -9.47 -1.19
N VAL A 33 3.81 -8.56 -2.11
CA VAL A 33 4.88 -8.76 -3.11
C VAL A 33 6.26 -8.57 -2.48
N ALA A 34 6.46 -7.49 -1.70
CA ALA A 34 7.76 -7.15 -1.13
C ALA A 34 8.32 -8.25 -0.20
N VAL A 35 7.45 -8.91 0.58
CA VAL A 35 7.86 -10.00 1.47
C VAL A 35 8.31 -11.27 0.75
N LYS A 36 8.15 -11.36 -0.58
CA LYS A 36 8.71 -12.46 -1.38
C LYS A 36 10.21 -12.29 -1.62
N ALA A 37 10.73 -11.06 -1.56
CA ALA A 37 12.13 -10.76 -1.80
C ALA A 37 12.99 -10.95 -0.55
N VAL A 38 12.49 -10.53 0.60
CA VAL A 38 13.14 -10.68 1.92
C VAL A 38 12.09 -10.90 3.00
N SER A 39 12.50 -11.40 4.17
CA SER A 39 11.55 -11.77 5.22
C SER A 39 10.68 -10.58 5.69
N PRO A 40 9.44 -10.81 6.13
CA PRO A 40 8.55 -9.74 6.59
C PRO A 40 9.17 -8.82 7.65
N GLY A 41 10.01 -9.36 8.54
CA GLY A 41 10.68 -8.58 9.59
C GLY A 41 11.69 -7.56 9.07
N GLN A 42 12.22 -7.73 7.85
CA GLN A 42 13.08 -6.75 7.17
C GLN A 42 12.28 -5.55 6.63
N TRP A 43 10.95 -5.66 6.57
CA TRP A 43 10.06 -4.58 6.17
C TRP A 43 9.33 -3.99 7.38
N ILE A 44 8.74 -4.83 8.22
CA ILE A 44 7.83 -4.45 9.31
C ILE A 44 8.00 -5.45 10.47
N TRP A 45 8.87 -5.14 11.44
CA TRP A 45 9.27 -6.12 12.47
C TRP A 45 8.14 -6.53 13.43
N HIS A 46 7.14 -5.68 13.65
CA HIS A 46 5.98 -5.98 14.50
C HIS A 46 4.65 -5.99 13.74
N GLY A 47 4.70 -6.03 12.41
CA GLY A 47 3.52 -6.12 11.54
C GLY A 47 2.68 -4.84 11.40
N VAL A 48 3.11 -3.68 11.94
CA VAL A 48 2.42 -2.40 11.71
C VAL A 48 3.35 -1.25 11.27
N HIS A 49 4.45 -0.94 11.97
CA HIS A 49 5.33 0.18 11.61
C HIS A 49 6.49 -0.32 10.74
N PRO A 50 6.66 0.23 9.53
CA PRO A 50 7.74 -0.17 8.65
C PRO A 50 9.10 0.35 9.12
N LEU A 51 10.15 -0.38 8.73
CA LEU A 51 11.53 0.09 8.75
C LEU A 51 11.74 1.13 7.63
N PRO A 52 12.89 1.85 7.59
CA PRO A 52 13.13 2.89 6.59
C PRO A 52 12.87 2.46 5.15
N GLN A 53 13.21 1.22 4.78
CA GLN A 53 12.97 0.66 3.45
C GLN A 53 11.48 0.45 3.16
N GLY A 54 10.69 0.08 4.17
CA GLY A 54 9.24 0.01 4.04
C GLY A 54 8.61 1.40 3.89
N HIS A 55 9.13 2.41 4.57
CA HIS A 55 8.71 3.81 4.37
C HIS A 55 9.04 4.31 2.96
N GLU A 56 10.23 4.00 2.45
CA GLU A 56 10.62 4.34 1.08
C GLU A 56 9.70 3.67 0.06
N LEU A 57 9.39 2.38 0.23
CA LEU A 57 8.45 1.66 -0.63
C LEU A 57 7.06 2.31 -0.65
N ILE A 58 6.55 2.72 0.52
CA ILE A 58 5.27 3.44 0.63
C ILE A 58 5.30 4.74 -0.16
N ALA A 59 6.36 5.55 0.02
CA ALA A 59 6.50 6.83 -0.65
C ALA A 59 6.59 6.67 -2.18
N ARG A 60 7.40 5.72 -2.64
CA ARG A 60 7.57 5.42 -4.07
C ARG A 60 6.26 4.99 -4.73
N GLN A 61 5.50 4.08 -4.11
CA GLN A 61 4.20 3.67 -4.65
C GLN A 61 3.17 4.81 -4.67
N GLY A 62 3.22 5.71 -3.67
CA GLY A 62 2.41 6.93 -3.68
C GLY A 62 2.73 7.84 -4.86
N LEU A 63 4.03 8.10 -5.10
CA LEU A 63 4.47 8.90 -6.24
C LEU A 63 4.08 8.26 -7.57
N GLU A 64 4.30 6.95 -7.73
CA GLU A 64 3.95 6.20 -8.94
C GLU A 64 2.44 6.28 -9.26
N GLU A 65 1.57 6.07 -8.26
CA GLU A 65 0.12 6.13 -8.44
C GLU A 65 -0.37 7.54 -8.80
N VAL A 66 0.10 8.56 -8.06
CA VAL A 66 -0.30 9.96 -8.29
C VAL A 66 0.23 10.45 -9.64
N SER A 67 1.53 10.32 -9.89
CA SER A 67 2.11 10.72 -11.17
C SER A 67 1.55 9.91 -12.33
N GLY A 68 1.19 8.64 -12.10
CA GLY A 68 0.58 7.77 -13.10
C GLY A 68 -0.83 8.19 -13.50
N ARG A 69 -1.63 8.63 -12.53
CA ARG A 69 -3.02 9.04 -12.73
C ARG A 69 -3.14 10.42 -13.36
N TRP A 70 -2.26 11.36 -12.99
CA TRP A 70 -2.25 12.74 -13.48
C TRP A 70 -0.99 13.02 -14.30
N LYS A 71 -0.74 12.19 -15.33
CA LYS A 71 0.43 12.37 -16.19
C LYS A 71 0.42 13.66 -17.00
N GLU A 72 -0.74 14.31 -17.13
CA GLU A 72 -0.90 15.54 -17.91
C GLU A 72 -1.91 16.46 -17.22
N GLY A 73 -1.39 17.51 -16.61
CA GLY A 73 -2.08 18.67 -16.05
C GLY A 73 -1.11 19.84 -16.05
#